data_AF-A0A9D3UQH3-F1
#
_entry.id   AF-A0A9D3UQH3-F1
#
_cell.length_a   1.000
_cell.length_b   1.000
_cell.length_c   1.000
_cell.angle_alpha   90.00
_cell.angle_beta   90.00
_cell.angle_gamma   90.00
#
_symmetry.space_group_name_H-M   'P 1'
#
loop_
_entity.id
_entity.type
_entity.pdbx_description
1 polymer ?
#
loop_
_entity_poly.entity_id
_entity_poly.type
_entity_poly.pdbx_seq_one_letter_code
_entity_poly.pdbx_strand_id
1 'polypeptide(L)'
;MCSILTCYAQNCAKYAFSSNGVFKSCTDLPVLNSFLHYNYDVSGKLEIAYRHTGITSSRWVAWAINPTSKAMVGSQALVAYQLSDGSMRAYTSPITQYQTQLQEGELSFDVSDLSATYTNNEIIIFATLGFPNNDTTLNQVWQEGAMSGNTPQMHATSGPNVQSMGTLNLLSGQAGTIGGRTSTQRKQNIHGVLNAVSWGILMPLGAIIARYLKVFKSADPAWFYLHASCQFSAYVVGVAGWSTGLKLGSESPGIQYDAHRTIGIILFCLGTLQVFALLVRPKPDHKYRVYWNIYHHLEGYTVVILSVINIFKGLDILEPEKKWKNAYIGVVIALACSGVVLEAYTWFLVLRRKISESAGKMSHGINGAHGNGVNAHTANC
;
A
#
# COMPACT_ATOMS: atom_id res chain seq x y z
N MET A 1 -17.36 28.41 31.15
CA MET A 1 -18.42 27.74 30.37
C MET A 1 -17.83 27.33 29.03
N CYS A 2 -17.61 26.02 28.83
CA CYS A 2 -17.81 25.30 27.57
C CYS A 2 -17.49 23.83 27.87
N SER A 3 -18.49 23.10 28.36
CA SER A 3 -18.36 21.66 28.57
C SER A 3 -18.38 21.01 27.19
N ILE A 4 -17.23 20.46 26.79
CA ILE A 4 -17.14 19.56 25.64
C ILE A 4 -17.90 18.30 26.03
N LEU A 5 -19.16 18.22 25.61
CA LEU A 5 -19.93 16.98 25.65
C LEU A 5 -19.29 16.02 24.64
N THR A 6 -18.40 15.16 25.14
CA THR A 6 -18.04 13.91 24.47
C THR A 6 -19.32 13.12 24.24
N CYS A 7 -19.78 13.06 22.99
CA CYS A 7 -20.83 12.13 22.58
C CYS A 7 -20.30 10.71 22.83
N TYR A 8 -20.81 10.05 23.87
CA TYR A 8 -20.58 8.63 24.06
C TYR A 8 -21.15 7.91 22.85
N ALA A 9 -20.32 7.18 22.10
CA ALA A 9 -20.81 6.24 21.10
C ALA A 9 -21.74 5.24 21.81
N GLN A 10 -23.05 5.35 21.57
CA GLN A 10 -24.00 4.35 22.06
C GLN A 10 -23.69 3.05 21.33
N ASN A 11 -23.25 2.06 22.09
CA ASN A 11 -23.19 0.69 21.62
C ASN A 11 -24.60 0.23 21.23
N CYS A 12 -24.68 -0.62 20.21
CA CYS A 12 -25.94 -1.04 19.63
C CYS A 12 -26.92 -1.59 20.70
N ALA A 13 -26.43 -2.28 21.74
CA ALA A 13 -27.27 -2.85 22.82
C ALA A 13 -28.05 -1.82 23.66
N LYS A 14 -27.68 -0.53 23.64
CA LYS A 14 -28.34 0.54 24.43
C LYS A 14 -29.23 1.46 23.58
N TYR A 15 -29.41 1.16 22.30
CA TYR A 15 -30.24 1.98 21.44
C TYR A 15 -31.71 1.60 21.58
N ALA A 16 -32.57 2.60 21.77
CA ALA A 16 -34.02 2.45 21.83
C ALA A 16 -34.63 3.10 20.58
N PHE A 17 -35.34 2.31 19.78
CA PHE A 17 -36.07 2.82 18.63
C PHE A 17 -37.26 3.66 19.08
N SER A 18 -37.54 4.75 18.34
CA SER A 18 -38.69 5.62 18.61
C SER A 18 -40.03 4.96 18.28
N SER A 19 -40.02 3.96 17.38
CA SER A 19 -41.13 3.06 17.11
C SER A 19 -41.08 1.87 18.07
N ASN A 20 -42.21 1.21 18.32
CA ASN A 20 -42.32 -0.03 19.13
C ASN A 20 -41.54 -1.25 18.55
N GLY A 21 -40.57 -1.03 17.67
CA GLY A 21 -39.70 -2.06 17.11
C GLY A 21 -38.76 -2.60 18.19
N VAL A 22 -38.96 -3.87 18.56
CA VAL A 22 -38.09 -4.58 19.50
C VAL A 22 -37.21 -5.56 18.71
N PHE A 23 -35.90 -5.30 18.67
CA PHE A 23 -34.91 -6.21 18.09
C PHE A 23 -34.22 -7.01 19.20
N LYS A 24 -34.20 -8.33 19.06
CA LYS A 24 -33.60 -9.28 20.02
C LYS A 24 -32.08 -9.33 19.87
N SER A 25 -31.59 -9.17 18.65
CA SER A 25 -30.19 -9.28 18.30
C SER A 25 -29.66 -7.96 17.76
N CYS A 26 -28.38 -7.73 17.99
CA CYS A 26 -27.74 -6.48 17.66
C CYS A 26 -26.22 -6.66 17.58
N THR A 27 -25.61 -5.98 16.61
CA THR A 27 -24.21 -6.13 16.27
C THR A 27 -23.60 -4.77 15.97
N ASP A 28 -22.51 -4.43 16.66
CA ASP A 28 -21.64 -3.32 16.30
C ASP A 28 -20.77 -3.72 15.10
N LEU A 29 -20.84 -2.98 14.00
CA LEU A 29 -19.99 -3.23 12.83
C LEU A 29 -18.63 -2.54 13.02
N PRO A 30 -17.49 -3.19 12.67
CA PRO A 30 -16.17 -2.71 13.08
C PRO A 30 -15.73 -1.34 12.53
N VAL A 31 -16.37 -0.87 11.45
CA VAL A 31 -16.00 0.35 10.73
C VAL A 31 -17.24 1.11 10.27
N LEU A 32 -17.06 2.39 9.92
CA LEU A 32 -18.10 3.30 9.44
C LEU A 32 -19.22 3.62 10.46
N ASN A 33 -18.98 3.52 11.77
CA ASN A 33 -19.98 3.87 12.80
C ASN A 33 -21.38 3.25 12.53
N SER A 34 -21.36 1.98 12.12
CA SER A 34 -22.53 1.26 11.65
C SER A 34 -22.93 0.16 12.63
N PHE A 35 -24.24 -0.09 12.71
CA PHE A 35 -24.85 -1.01 13.65
C PHE A 35 -25.97 -1.77 12.95
N LEU A 36 -26.08 -3.07 13.21
CA LEU A 36 -27.16 -3.88 12.68
C LEU A 36 -27.98 -4.44 13.84
N HIS A 37 -29.26 -4.09 13.89
CA HIS A 37 -30.25 -4.68 14.77
C HIS A 37 -31.10 -5.64 13.96
N TYR A 38 -31.45 -6.79 14.52
CA TYR A 38 -32.26 -7.74 13.78
C TYR A 38 -33.03 -8.74 14.65
N ASN A 39 -34.11 -9.27 14.08
CA ASN A 39 -34.84 -10.44 14.54
C ASN A 39 -34.77 -11.49 13.44
N TYR A 40 -34.46 -12.73 13.80
CA TYR A 40 -34.48 -13.85 12.87
C TYR A 40 -35.34 -14.97 13.47
N ASP A 41 -36.17 -15.60 12.63
CA ASP A 41 -36.98 -16.73 13.03
C ASP A 41 -36.71 -17.98 12.17
N VAL A 42 -37.26 -19.11 12.61
CA VAL A 42 -37.09 -20.41 11.95
C VAL A 42 -37.80 -20.52 10.60
N SER A 43 -38.64 -19.54 10.24
CA SER A 43 -39.30 -19.48 8.92
C SER A 43 -38.39 -18.86 7.84
N GLY A 44 -37.19 -18.40 8.22
CA GLY A 44 -36.27 -17.71 7.31
C GLY A 44 -36.56 -16.22 7.18
N LYS A 45 -37.44 -15.66 8.02
CA LYS A 45 -37.75 -14.23 8.06
C LYS A 45 -36.69 -13.50 8.88
N LEU A 46 -36.08 -12.48 8.27
CA LEU A 46 -35.10 -11.60 8.89
C LEU A 46 -35.60 -10.16 8.88
N GLU A 47 -35.99 -9.65 10.03
CA GLU A 47 -36.32 -8.23 10.22
C GLU A 47 -35.06 -7.50 10.64
N ILE A 48 -34.74 -6.37 10.00
CA ILE A 48 -33.54 -5.59 10.29
C ILE A 48 -33.84 -4.12 10.58
N ALA A 49 -32.94 -3.51 11.34
CA ALA A 49 -32.68 -2.09 11.31
C ALA A 49 -31.16 -1.85 11.20
N TYR A 50 -30.70 -1.44 10.02
CA TYR A 50 -29.34 -0.99 9.82
C TYR A 50 -29.22 0.49 10.14
N ARG A 51 -28.42 0.82 11.15
CA ARG A 51 -28.25 2.16 11.70
C ARG A 51 -26.84 2.66 11.42
N HIS A 52 -26.73 3.86 10.89
CA HIS A 52 -25.46 4.48 10.54
C HIS A 52 -25.42 5.93 11.07
N THR A 53 -24.37 6.27 11.81
CA THR A 53 -24.32 7.49 12.64
C THR A 53 -23.18 8.42 12.26
N GLY A 54 -23.34 9.71 12.59
CA GLY A 54 -22.33 10.73 12.27
C GLY A 54 -22.33 11.08 10.79
N ILE A 55 -23.49 10.97 10.14
CA ILE A 55 -23.66 11.21 8.70
C ILE A 55 -24.45 12.50 8.45
N THR A 56 -24.15 13.16 7.33
CA THR A 56 -24.86 14.35 6.85
C THR A 56 -25.95 13.97 5.85
N SER A 57 -26.97 14.81 5.69
CA SER A 57 -28.06 14.62 4.72
C SER A 57 -27.63 14.47 3.26
N SER A 58 -26.44 14.96 2.88
CA SER A 58 -25.90 14.88 1.53
C SER A 58 -25.10 13.59 1.24
N ARG A 59 -25.40 12.50 1.95
CA ARG A 59 -24.71 11.21 1.82
C ARG A 59 -25.73 10.08 1.74
N TRP A 60 -25.36 9.02 1.05
CA TRP A 60 -26.12 7.77 1.02
C TRP A 60 -25.48 6.75 1.95
N VAL A 61 -26.30 5.82 2.44
CA VAL A 61 -25.86 4.63 3.15
C VAL A 61 -26.46 3.39 2.51
N ALA A 62 -25.75 2.28 2.64
CA ALA A 62 -26.26 1.00 2.20
C ALA A 62 -25.82 -0.13 3.14
N TRP A 63 -26.69 -1.11 3.29
CA TRP A 63 -26.37 -2.42 3.85
C TRP A 63 -26.79 -3.47 2.84
N ALA A 64 -25.97 -4.49 2.64
CA ALA A 64 -26.18 -5.45 1.58
C ALA A 64 -25.74 -6.86 1.99
N ILE A 65 -26.39 -7.84 1.39
CA ILE A 65 -26.03 -9.26 1.51
C ILE A 65 -25.37 -9.67 0.21
N ASN A 66 -24.27 -10.42 0.29
CA ASN A 66 -23.67 -11.06 -0.87
C ASN A 66 -23.85 -12.58 -0.79
N PRO A 67 -24.79 -13.17 -1.56
CA PRO A 67 -25.07 -14.60 -1.47
C PRO A 67 -23.93 -15.50 -1.92
N THR A 68 -22.98 -14.98 -2.72
CA THR A 68 -21.98 -15.82 -3.41
C THR A 68 -20.56 -15.59 -2.95
N SER A 69 -20.24 -14.43 -2.38
CA SER A 69 -18.86 -14.06 -2.05
C SER A 69 -18.74 -13.11 -0.87
N LYS A 70 -17.51 -12.90 -0.41
CA LYS A 70 -17.14 -11.89 0.60
C LYS A 70 -16.53 -10.68 -0.09
N ALA A 71 -17.27 -10.04 -0.99
CA ALA A 71 -16.81 -8.88 -1.77
C ALA A 71 -17.99 -7.96 -2.13
N MET A 72 -17.71 -6.80 -2.75
CA MET A 72 -18.74 -5.86 -3.19
C MET A 72 -19.56 -6.42 -4.36
N VAL A 73 -18.91 -6.96 -5.39
CA VAL A 73 -19.61 -7.50 -6.58
C VAL A 73 -20.39 -8.76 -6.21
N GLY A 74 -21.65 -8.81 -6.63
CA GLY A 74 -22.63 -9.83 -6.25
C GLY A 74 -23.46 -9.44 -5.02
N SER A 75 -23.20 -8.29 -4.40
CA SER A 75 -23.99 -7.81 -3.26
C SER A 75 -25.37 -7.34 -3.72
N GLN A 76 -26.34 -7.50 -2.86
CA GLN A 76 -27.73 -7.14 -3.06
C GLN A 76 -28.12 -6.19 -1.93
N ALA A 77 -28.25 -4.92 -2.27
CA ALA A 77 -28.19 -3.80 -1.33
C ALA A 77 -29.56 -3.21 -1.04
N LEU A 78 -29.72 -2.77 0.20
CA LEU A 78 -30.73 -1.82 0.63
C LEU A 78 -30.04 -0.46 0.73
N VAL A 79 -30.53 0.51 -0.03
CA VAL A 79 -29.90 1.83 -0.19
C VAL A 79 -30.84 2.88 0.37
N ALA A 80 -30.30 3.85 1.12
CA ALA A 80 -31.06 5.00 1.60
C ALA A 80 -30.29 6.31 1.55
N TYR A 81 -31.01 7.39 1.27
CA TYR A 81 -30.53 8.77 1.34
C TYR A 81 -31.69 9.76 1.48
N GLN A 82 -31.39 10.98 1.89
CA GLN A 82 -32.36 12.07 1.92
C GLN A 82 -32.41 12.77 0.55
N LEU A 83 -33.61 12.94 0.01
CA LEU A 83 -33.86 13.71 -1.20
C LEU A 83 -33.73 15.21 -0.91
N SER A 84 -33.54 15.99 -1.97
CA SER A 84 -33.44 17.46 -1.89
C SER A 84 -34.66 18.15 -1.25
N ASP A 85 -35.83 17.50 -1.26
CA ASP A 85 -37.05 17.97 -0.60
C ASP A 85 -37.13 17.62 0.90
N GLY A 86 -36.13 16.92 1.43
CA GLY A 86 -36.04 16.49 2.81
C GLY A 86 -36.68 15.13 3.10
N SER A 87 -37.37 14.51 2.13
CA SER A 87 -37.94 13.18 2.29
C SER A 87 -36.87 12.08 2.21
N MET A 88 -37.12 10.93 2.82
CA MET A 88 -36.22 9.78 2.74
C MET A 88 -36.59 8.89 1.56
N ARG A 89 -35.59 8.48 0.79
CA ARG A 89 -35.73 7.42 -0.21
C ARG A 89 -35.03 6.16 0.29
N ALA A 90 -35.73 5.03 0.19
CA ALA A 90 -35.18 3.70 0.44
C ALA A 90 -35.58 2.78 -0.70
N TYR A 91 -34.64 1.98 -1.22
CA TYR A 91 -34.88 1.08 -2.36
C TYR A 91 -33.83 -0.03 -2.42
N THR A 92 -34.07 -1.04 -3.24
CA THR A 92 -33.18 -2.19 -3.44
C THR A 92 -32.27 -1.98 -4.65
N SER A 93 -31.03 -2.49 -4.60
CA SER A 93 -30.07 -2.36 -5.71
C SER A 93 -29.17 -3.61 -5.84
N PRO A 94 -29.21 -4.33 -6.98
CA PRO A 94 -28.27 -5.40 -7.25
C PRO A 94 -26.92 -4.85 -7.76
N ILE A 95 -25.83 -5.21 -7.08
CA ILE A 95 -24.47 -4.73 -7.37
C ILE A 95 -23.71 -5.76 -8.20
N THR A 96 -23.84 -5.68 -9.52
CA THR A 96 -23.22 -6.64 -10.45
C THR A 96 -21.81 -6.25 -10.88
N GLN A 97 -21.39 -5.01 -10.61
CA GLN A 97 -20.09 -4.47 -11.00
C GLN A 97 -19.64 -3.33 -10.06
N TYR A 98 -18.35 -2.97 -10.12
CA TYR A 98 -17.79 -1.89 -9.31
C TYR A 98 -18.29 -0.51 -9.75
N GLN A 99 -18.46 -0.28 -11.05
CA GLN A 99 -19.02 0.95 -11.62
C GLN A 99 -20.55 0.93 -11.55
N THR A 100 -21.07 1.02 -10.33
CA THR A 100 -22.50 1.14 -10.04
C THR A 100 -22.84 2.57 -9.62
N GLN A 101 -24.06 3.02 -9.91
CA GLN A 101 -24.64 4.23 -9.30
C GLN A 101 -25.75 3.85 -8.32
N LEU A 102 -25.70 2.61 -7.80
CA LEU A 102 -26.74 2.01 -6.98
C LEU A 102 -28.10 2.09 -7.70
N GLN A 103 -28.17 1.56 -8.93
CA GLN A 103 -29.41 1.53 -9.71
C GLN A 103 -30.47 0.66 -9.02
N GLU A 104 -31.70 1.13 -9.01
CA GLU A 104 -32.83 0.40 -8.44
C GLU A 104 -33.11 -0.88 -9.23
N GLY A 105 -33.34 -1.98 -8.52
CA GLY A 105 -33.60 -3.27 -9.13
C GLY A 105 -33.95 -4.36 -8.12
N GLU A 106 -34.44 -5.49 -8.64
CA GLU A 106 -34.87 -6.62 -7.83
C GLU A 106 -33.69 -7.41 -7.24
N LEU A 107 -33.93 -8.00 -6.08
CA LEU A 107 -33.00 -8.88 -5.37
C LEU A 107 -33.43 -10.34 -5.56
N SER A 108 -32.52 -11.28 -5.34
CA SER A 108 -32.80 -12.72 -5.40
C SER A 108 -33.56 -13.25 -4.18
N PHE A 109 -33.85 -12.39 -3.21
CA PHE A 109 -34.62 -12.68 -2.00
C PHE A 109 -35.67 -11.60 -1.80
N ASP A 110 -36.78 -11.96 -1.17
CA ASP A 110 -37.90 -11.04 -0.98
C ASP A 110 -37.54 -9.94 0.01
N VAL A 111 -37.98 -8.71 -0.29
CA VAL A 111 -37.83 -7.54 0.57
C VAL A 111 -39.20 -6.89 0.76
N SER A 112 -39.65 -6.79 2.00
CA SER A 112 -40.86 -6.05 2.39
C SER A 112 -40.55 -5.02 3.46
N ASP A 113 -41.52 -4.13 3.71
CA ASP A 113 -41.45 -3.10 4.78
C ASP A 113 -40.23 -2.19 4.70
N LEU A 114 -39.66 -2.04 3.50
CA LEU A 114 -38.48 -1.23 3.26
C LEU A 114 -38.79 0.24 3.49
N SER A 115 -38.10 0.84 4.45
CA SER A 115 -38.21 2.26 4.75
C SER A 115 -36.91 2.79 5.33
N ALA A 116 -36.77 4.12 5.35
CA ALA A 116 -35.63 4.75 5.99
C ALA A 116 -36.02 6.04 6.72
N THR A 117 -35.25 6.37 7.75
CA THR A 117 -35.38 7.60 8.52
C THR A 117 -34.05 8.35 8.53
N TYR A 118 -34.12 9.68 8.59
CA TYR A 118 -32.96 10.53 8.87
C TYR A 118 -33.31 11.48 10.01
N THR A 119 -32.63 11.36 11.14
CA THR A 119 -32.85 12.19 12.33
C THR A 119 -31.55 12.22 13.13
N ASN A 120 -31.20 13.35 13.75
CA ASN A 120 -30.00 13.48 14.58
C ASN A 120 -28.69 13.02 13.91
N ASN A 121 -28.49 13.35 12.62
CA ASN A 121 -27.32 12.94 11.84
C ASN A 121 -27.10 11.42 11.78
N GLU A 122 -28.20 10.69 11.72
CA GLU A 122 -28.26 9.23 11.68
C GLU A 122 -29.27 8.80 10.62
N ILE A 123 -28.88 7.83 9.80
CA ILE A 123 -29.79 7.14 8.88
C ILE A 123 -30.05 5.74 9.41
N ILE A 124 -31.32 5.35 9.43
CA ILE A 124 -31.73 3.98 9.76
C ILE A 124 -32.54 3.41 8.60
N ILE A 125 -32.12 2.26 8.07
CA ILE A 125 -32.84 1.47 7.08
C ILE A 125 -33.56 0.34 7.82
N PHE A 126 -34.87 0.25 7.64
CA PHE A 126 -35.70 -0.87 8.12
C PHE A 126 -36.11 -1.73 6.94
N ALA A 127 -36.10 -3.05 7.10
CA ALA A 127 -36.60 -3.99 6.10
C ALA A 127 -36.91 -5.35 6.72
N THR A 128 -37.78 -6.10 6.05
CA THR A 128 -38.02 -7.53 6.28
C THR A 128 -37.51 -8.30 5.07
N LEU A 129 -36.66 -9.29 5.29
CA LEU A 129 -36.05 -10.11 4.24
C LEU A 129 -36.51 -11.57 4.38
N GLY A 130 -36.86 -12.19 3.26
CA GLY A 130 -37.25 -13.61 3.20
C GLY A 130 -36.18 -14.47 2.56
N PHE A 131 -35.62 -15.43 3.29
CA PHE A 131 -34.68 -16.40 2.72
C PHE A 131 -35.35 -17.75 2.48
N PRO A 132 -35.35 -18.26 1.23
CA PRO A 132 -35.92 -19.57 0.93
C PRO A 132 -35.08 -20.74 1.50
N ASN A 133 -33.81 -20.49 1.79
CA ASN A 133 -32.88 -21.47 2.34
C ASN A 133 -32.63 -21.15 3.82
N ASN A 134 -32.59 -22.18 4.67
CA ASN A 134 -32.27 -22.07 6.10
C ASN A 134 -30.79 -21.70 6.37
N ASP A 135 -30.19 -20.88 5.51
CA ASP A 135 -28.83 -20.40 5.67
C ASP A 135 -28.77 -19.41 6.82
N THR A 136 -28.12 -19.84 7.90
CA THR A 136 -28.01 -19.06 9.13
C THR A 136 -26.80 -18.13 9.13
N THR A 137 -25.97 -18.18 8.09
CA THR A 137 -24.76 -17.33 7.97
C THR A 137 -24.80 -16.54 6.67
N LEU A 138 -24.75 -15.22 6.78
CA LEU A 138 -24.78 -14.29 5.65
C LEU A 138 -23.42 -13.62 5.46
N ASN A 139 -23.02 -13.39 4.22
CA ASN A 139 -21.97 -12.41 3.94
C ASN A 139 -22.63 -11.04 3.83
N GLN A 140 -22.18 -10.09 4.64
CA GLN A 140 -22.70 -8.73 4.65
C GLN A 140 -21.62 -7.73 4.24
N VAL A 141 -22.04 -6.67 3.56
CA VAL A 141 -21.23 -5.48 3.29
C VAL A 141 -22.05 -4.24 3.63
N TRP A 142 -21.40 -3.19 4.08
CA TRP A 142 -22.06 -1.92 4.40
C TRP A 142 -21.22 -0.77 3.89
N GLN A 143 -21.87 0.30 3.46
CA GLN A 143 -21.18 1.43 2.85
C GLN A 143 -21.88 2.74 3.16
N GLU A 144 -21.10 3.81 3.01
CA GLU A 144 -21.60 5.17 2.89
C GLU A 144 -20.81 5.93 1.82
N GLY A 145 -21.43 6.92 1.20
CA GLY A 145 -20.80 7.72 0.15
C GLY A 145 -21.48 9.06 -0.09
N ALA A 146 -20.84 9.92 -0.89
CA ALA A 146 -21.35 11.25 -1.19
C ALA A 146 -22.53 11.21 -2.18
N MET A 147 -23.36 12.24 -2.15
CA MET A 147 -24.42 12.48 -3.14
C MET A 147 -24.04 13.63 -4.08
N SER A 148 -24.48 13.56 -5.33
CA SER A 148 -24.53 14.70 -6.26
C SER A 148 -25.99 14.94 -6.63
N GLY A 149 -26.62 15.94 -6.01
CA GLY A 149 -28.08 16.06 -6.04
C GLY A 149 -28.73 14.81 -5.44
N ASN A 150 -29.63 14.17 -6.19
CA ASN A 150 -30.30 12.93 -5.79
C ASN A 150 -29.61 11.67 -6.37
N THR A 151 -28.33 11.78 -6.79
CA THR A 151 -27.59 10.67 -7.39
C THR A 151 -26.43 10.20 -6.49
N PRO A 152 -26.44 8.94 -6.01
CA PRO A 152 -25.31 8.36 -5.29
C PRO A 152 -24.00 8.42 -6.07
N GLN A 153 -22.94 8.86 -5.42
CA GLN A 153 -21.58 8.85 -5.96
C GLN A 153 -20.78 7.67 -5.40
N MET A 154 -19.66 7.37 -6.06
CA MET A 154 -18.72 6.34 -5.60
C MET A 154 -18.27 6.61 -4.15
N HIS A 155 -18.32 5.58 -3.31
CA HIS A 155 -17.74 5.64 -1.96
C HIS A 155 -16.20 5.63 -2.03
N ALA A 156 -15.51 5.94 -0.93
CA ALA A 156 -14.05 5.88 -0.90
C ALA A 156 -13.55 4.46 -1.20
N THR A 157 -12.45 4.35 -1.96
CA THR A 157 -11.85 3.07 -2.36
C THR A 157 -10.64 2.67 -1.51
N SER A 158 -10.50 3.29 -0.34
CA SER A 158 -9.48 3.02 0.67
C SER A 158 -10.08 3.04 2.10
N GLY A 159 -9.25 2.75 3.10
CA GLY A 159 -9.62 2.91 4.50
C GLY A 159 -10.83 2.08 4.96
N PRO A 160 -11.72 2.65 5.80
CA PRO A 160 -12.90 1.97 6.34
C PRO A 160 -13.83 1.34 5.30
N ASN A 161 -14.01 1.97 4.13
CA ASN A 161 -14.92 1.48 3.08
C ASN A 161 -14.45 0.16 2.43
N VAL A 162 -13.14 -0.11 2.40
CA VAL A 162 -12.65 -1.42 1.90
C VAL A 162 -12.60 -2.49 3.00
N GLN A 163 -12.87 -2.10 4.25
CA GLN A 163 -12.93 -2.99 5.42
C GLN A 163 -14.37 -3.33 5.83
N SER A 164 -15.37 -2.65 5.26
CA SER A 164 -16.78 -2.74 5.65
C SER A 164 -17.50 -3.96 5.07
N MET A 165 -16.98 -5.13 5.42
CA MET A 165 -17.46 -6.44 5.01
C MET A 165 -17.26 -7.46 6.13
N GLY A 166 -18.16 -8.43 6.25
CA GLY A 166 -18.08 -9.45 7.30
C GLY A 166 -19.06 -10.58 7.10
N THR A 167 -19.07 -11.52 8.05
CA THR A 167 -20.08 -12.59 8.11
C THR A 167 -20.94 -12.43 9.34
N LEU A 168 -22.23 -12.66 9.21
CA LEU A 168 -23.19 -12.61 10.32
C LEU A 168 -23.82 -14.00 10.51
N ASN A 169 -23.70 -14.57 11.70
CA ASN A 169 -24.49 -15.73 12.07
C ASN A 169 -25.79 -15.26 12.75
N LEU A 170 -26.92 -15.50 12.09
CA LEU A 170 -28.23 -15.02 12.50
C LEU A 170 -28.70 -15.64 13.83
N LEU A 171 -28.32 -16.88 14.13
CA LEU A 171 -28.74 -17.56 15.36
C LEU A 171 -27.94 -17.11 16.59
N SER A 172 -26.62 -17.00 16.47
CA SER A 172 -25.75 -16.72 17.61
C SER A 172 -25.62 -15.23 17.92
N GLY A 173 -26.07 -14.33 17.03
CA GLY A 173 -25.80 -12.90 17.21
C GLY A 173 -24.36 -12.50 16.87
N GLN A 174 -23.47 -13.49 16.66
CA GLN A 174 -22.07 -13.18 16.43
C GLN A 174 -21.86 -12.69 15.01
N ALA A 175 -21.49 -11.43 14.89
CA ALA A 175 -20.67 -11.04 13.75
C ALA A 175 -19.29 -11.64 13.91
N GLY A 176 -18.97 -12.55 13.00
CA GLY A 176 -17.59 -12.83 12.70
C GLY A 176 -17.04 -11.62 11.95
N THR A 177 -16.15 -10.86 12.59
CA THR A 177 -15.02 -10.33 11.81
C THR A 177 -14.41 -11.52 11.10
N ILE A 178 -14.00 -11.40 9.84
CA ILE A 178 -13.13 -12.43 9.24
C ILE A 178 -11.89 -12.47 10.14
N GLY A 179 -11.88 -13.41 11.09
CA GLY A 179 -10.93 -13.50 12.19
C GLY A 179 -9.60 -13.92 11.61
N GLY A 180 -8.69 -12.96 11.53
CA GLY A 180 -7.46 -13.03 10.75
C GLY A 180 -7.56 -12.09 9.56
N ARG A 181 -6.62 -11.14 9.46
CA ARG A 181 -6.45 -10.22 8.31
C ARG A 181 -6.98 -10.90 7.04
N THR A 182 -7.94 -10.27 6.36
CA THR A 182 -8.51 -10.80 5.11
C THR A 182 -7.37 -11.28 4.22
N SER A 183 -7.57 -12.34 3.43
CA SER A 183 -6.53 -12.85 2.53
C SER A 183 -5.90 -11.72 1.70
N THR A 184 -6.71 -10.74 1.29
CA THR A 184 -6.32 -9.48 0.66
C THR A 184 -5.43 -8.61 1.56
N GLN A 185 -5.84 -8.27 2.79
CA GLN A 185 -5.01 -7.47 3.71
C GLN A 185 -3.67 -8.15 4.02
N ARG A 186 -3.67 -9.49 4.16
CA ARG A 186 -2.43 -10.26 4.34
C ARG A 186 -1.53 -10.13 3.11
N LYS A 187 -2.06 -10.25 1.90
CA LYS A 187 -1.31 -10.06 0.64
C LYS A 187 -0.79 -8.63 0.50
N GLN A 188 -1.59 -7.62 0.85
CA GLN A 188 -1.17 -6.21 0.86
C GLN A 188 0.02 -5.98 1.79
N ASN A 189 -0.05 -6.51 3.01
CA ASN A 189 1.05 -6.41 3.97
C ASN A 189 2.30 -7.16 3.49
N ILE A 190 2.15 -8.37 2.92
CA ILE A 190 3.26 -9.14 2.33
C ILE A 190 3.90 -8.33 1.19
N HIS A 191 3.10 -7.80 0.26
CA HIS A 191 3.58 -6.94 -0.82
C HIS A 191 4.36 -5.74 -0.29
N GLY A 192 3.82 -5.02 0.70
CA GLY A 192 4.46 -3.87 1.32
C GLY A 192 5.80 -4.22 1.97
N VAL A 193 5.85 -5.27 2.79
CA VAL A 193 7.07 -5.70 3.50
C VAL A 193 8.14 -6.17 2.52
N LEU A 194 7.79 -7.04 1.56
CA LEU A 194 8.75 -7.57 0.59
C LEU A 194 9.40 -6.43 -0.19
N ASN A 195 8.60 -5.48 -0.70
CA ASN A 195 9.12 -4.36 -1.50
C ASN A 195 9.88 -3.32 -0.68
N ALA A 196 9.48 -3.07 0.58
CA ALA A 196 10.23 -2.19 1.47
C ALA A 196 11.63 -2.76 1.75
N VAL A 197 11.73 -4.06 2.07
CA VAL A 197 13.01 -4.72 2.34
C VAL A 197 13.87 -4.79 1.07
N SER A 198 13.32 -5.23 -0.06
CA SER A 198 14.08 -5.36 -1.29
C SER A 198 14.47 -4.00 -1.91
N TRP A 199 13.48 -3.28 -2.41
CA TRP A 199 13.68 -2.07 -3.20
C TRP A 199 14.03 -0.86 -2.31
N GLY A 200 13.46 -0.79 -1.11
CA GLY A 200 13.66 0.33 -0.19
C GLY A 200 14.95 0.27 0.64
N ILE A 201 15.50 -0.92 0.88
CA ILE A 201 16.64 -1.10 1.79
C ILE A 201 17.80 -1.80 1.09
N LEU A 202 17.61 -3.00 0.56
CA LEU A 202 18.72 -3.77 -0.02
C LEU A 202 19.28 -3.15 -1.30
N MET A 203 18.43 -2.61 -2.19
CA MET A 203 18.87 -1.91 -3.40
C MET A 203 19.78 -0.70 -3.10
N PRO A 204 19.38 0.28 -2.26
CA PRO A 204 20.25 1.40 -1.90
C PRO A 204 21.48 0.96 -1.08
N LEU A 205 21.35 -0.02 -0.19
CA LEU A 205 22.48 -0.57 0.56
C LEU A 205 23.54 -1.16 -0.39
N GLY A 206 23.12 -1.95 -1.38
CA GLY A 206 24.02 -2.51 -2.39
C GLY A 206 24.72 -1.42 -3.21
N ALA A 207 24.05 -0.31 -3.51
CA ALA A 207 24.65 0.84 -4.20
C ALA A 207 25.71 1.54 -3.34
N ILE A 208 25.44 1.74 -2.04
CA ILE A 208 26.38 2.28 -1.05
C ILE A 208 27.62 1.39 -0.95
N ILE A 209 27.44 0.07 -0.82
CA ILE A 209 28.54 -0.92 -0.79
C ILE A 209 29.46 -0.76 -2.00
N ALA A 210 28.91 -0.75 -3.22
CA ALA A 210 29.71 -0.62 -4.44
C ALA A 210 30.45 0.71 -4.52
N ARG A 211 29.79 1.82 -4.15
CA ARG A 211 30.38 3.15 -4.24
C ARG A 211 31.57 3.32 -3.30
N TYR A 212 31.41 2.89 -2.04
CA TYR A 212 32.38 3.21 -1.00
C TYR A 212 33.41 2.12 -0.76
N LEU A 213 33.06 0.83 -0.83
CA LEU A 213 34.04 -0.25 -0.61
C LEU A 213 35.04 -0.39 -1.76
N LYS A 214 34.64 -0.04 -2.99
CA LYS A 214 35.53 -0.05 -4.17
C LYS A 214 36.77 0.85 -4.03
N VAL A 215 36.75 1.83 -3.12
CA VAL A 215 37.88 2.73 -2.85
C VAL A 215 39.03 2.02 -2.11
N PHE A 216 38.75 0.91 -1.43
CA PHE A 216 39.74 0.16 -0.65
C PHE A 216 40.36 -0.96 -1.50
N LYS A 217 41.66 -0.87 -1.76
CA LYS A 217 42.40 -1.93 -2.50
C LYS A 217 42.28 -3.30 -1.84
N SER A 218 42.23 -3.35 -0.50
CA SER A 218 42.04 -4.59 0.28
C SER A 218 40.65 -5.21 0.14
N ALA A 219 39.67 -4.46 -0.38
CA ALA A 219 38.32 -4.93 -0.60
C ALA A 219 38.10 -5.41 -2.04
N ASP A 220 39.12 -5.45 -2.89
CA ASP A 220 39.01 -6.03 -4.24
C ASP A 220 39.35 -7.53 -4.19
N PRO A 221 38.51 -8.44 -4.74
CA PRO A 221 37.25 -8.20 -5.46
C PRO A 221 35.99 -8.24 -4.57
N ALA A 222 36.12 -8.32 -3.24
CA ALA A 222 35.03 -8.50 -2.29
C ALA A 222 33.89 -7.47 -2.45
N TRP A 223 34.18 -6.18 -2.68
CA TRP A 223 33.15 -5.14 -2.88
C TRP A 223 32.18 -5.49 -4.03
N PHE A 224 32.70 -6.11 -5.10
CA PHE A 224 31.92 -6.46 -6.27
C PHE A 224 30.95 -7.60 -5.95
N TYR A 225 31.44 -8.64 -5.27
CA TYR A 225 30.61 -9.77 -4.86
C TYR A 225 29.56 -9.36 -3.83
N LEU A 226 29.90 -8.50 -2.86
CA LEU A 226 28.95 -7.97 -1.88
C LEU A 226 27.87 -7.11 -2.54
N HIS A 227 28.24 -6.27 -3.50
CA HIS A 227 27.27 -5.52 -4.29
C HIS A 227 26.37 -6.46 -5.09
N ALA A 228 26.96 -7.36 -5.88
CA ALA A 228 26.21 -8.25 -6.76
C ALA A 228 25.27 -9.18 -6.00
N SER A 229 25.71 -9.74 -4.86
CA SER A 229 24.86 -10.60 -4.02
C SER A 229 23.71 -9.80 -3.40
N CYS A 230 23.98 -8.62 -2.86
CA CYS A 230 22.95 -7.74 -2.29
C CYS A 230 21.90 -7.35 -3.34
N GLN A 231 22.33 -6.95 -4.54
CA GLN A 231 21.44 -6.57 -5.63
C GLN A 231 20.61 -7.76 -6.14
N PHE A 232 21.25 -8.92 -6.32
CA PHE A 232 20.55 -10.12 -6.79
C PHE A 232 19.50 -10.59 -5.77
N SER A 233 19.85 -10.65 -4.48
CA SER A 233 18.89 -10.98 -3.42
C SER A 233 17.74 -9.97 -3.34
N ALA A 234 18.03 -8.67 -3.45
CA ALA A 234 17.02 -7.63 -3.50
C ALA A 234 16.07 -7.85 -4.68
N TYR A 235 16.62 -8.11 -5.87
CA TYR A 235 15.81 -8.32 -7.07
C TYR A 235 14.90 -9.54 -6.96
N VAL A 236 15.41 -10.69 -6.49
CA VAL A 236 14.59 -11.92 -6.32
C VAL A 236 13.43 -11.69 -5.35
N VAL A 237 13.68 -11.07 -4.20
CA VAL A 237 12.62 -10.73 -3.22
C VAL A 237 11.66 -9.70 -3.82
N GLY A 238 12.19 -8.73 -4.56
CA GLY A 238 11.42 -7.69 -5.25
C GLY A 238 10.49 -8.24 -6.33
N VAL A 239 10.88 -9.28 -7.06
CA VAL A 239 10.03 -9.97 -8.05
C VAL A 239 8.82 -10.61 -7.35
N ALA A 240 9.01 -11.25 -6.20
CA ALA A 240 7.91 -11.82 -5.42
C ALA A 240 6.96 -10.74 -4.88
N GLY A 241 7.51 -9.62 -4.38
CA GLY A 241 6.75 -8.45 -3.98
C GLY A 241 5.92 -7.87 -5.13
N TRP A 242 6.55 -7.64 -6.28
CA TRP A 242 5.89 -7.12 -7.49
C TRP A 242 4.78 -8.05 -8.00
N SER A 243 5.03 -9.36 -8.05
CA SER A 243 4.06 -10.38 -8.47
C SER A 243 2.83 -10.41 -7.56
N THR A 244 3.04 -10.26 -6.25
CA THR A 244 1.94 -10.13 -5.27
C THR A 244 1.12 -8.86 -5.54
N GLY A 245 1.75 -7.76 -5.95
CA GLY A 245 1.08 -6.51 -6.33
C GLY A 245 0.23 -6.66 -7.59
N LEU A 246 0.72 -7.36 -8.62
CA LEU A 246 -0.07 -7.68 -9.81
C LEU A 246 -1.29 -8.55 -9.46
N LYS A 247 -1.10 -9.55 -8.59
CA LYS A 247 -2.19 -10.42 -8.14
C LYS A 247 -3.26 -9.61 -7.41
N LEU A 248 -2.87 -8.73 -6.49
CA LEU A 248 -3.78 -7.81 -5.79
C LEU A 248 -4.58 -6.94 -6.76
N GLY A 249 -3.95 -6.40 -7.80
CA GLY A 249 -4.63 -5.64 -8.84
C GLY A 249 -5.64 -6.47 -9.63
N SER A 250 -5.30 -7.71 -9.99
CA SER A 250 -6.21 -8.63 -10.70
C SER A 250 -7.41 -9.07 -9.85
N GLU A 251 -7.24 -9.17 -8.53
CA GLU A 251 -8.29 -9.54 -7.59
C GLU A 251 -9.17 -8.33 -7.18
N SER A 252 -8.76 -7.11 -7.53
CA SER A 252 -9.42 -5.87 -7.11
C SER A 252 -9.70 -4.92 -8.30
N PRO A 253 -10.43 -5.34 -9.35
CA PRO A 253 -10.55 -4.56 -10.59
C PRO A 253 -11.26 -3.20 -10.40
N GLY A 254 -12.00 -3.01 -9.31
CA GLY A 254 -12.61 -1.71 -8.95
C GLY A 254 -11.71 -0.73 -8.20
N ILE A 255 -10.52 -1.15 -7.75
CA ILE A 255 -9.57 -0.31 -7.02
C ILE A 255 -8.35 -0.09 -7.91
N GLN A 256 -8.16 1.15 -8.39
CA GLN A 256 -7.05 1.52 -9.26
C GLN A 256 -6.11 2.51 -8.56
N TYR A 257 -4.83 2.18 -8.50
CA TYR A 257 -3.76 3.03 -7.97
C TYR A 257 -2.73 3.29 -9.07
N ASP A 258 -3.14 4.03 -10.09
CA ASP A 258 -2.41 4.12 -11.36
C ASP A 258 -0.98 4.63 -11.21
N ALA A 259 -0.74 5.61 -10.34
CA ALA A 259 0.60 6.14 -10.10
C ALA A 259 1.54 5.11 -9.46
N HIS A 260 1.10 4.45 -8.38
CA HIS A 260 1.92 3.42 -7.70
C HIS A 260 2.18 2.22 -8.60
N ARG A 261 1.14 1.77 -9.33
CA ARG A 261 1.25 0.66 -10.28
C ARG A 261 2.19 0.99 -11.43
N THR A 262 2.04 2.16 -12.04
CA THR A 262 2.87 2.59 -13.18
C THR A 262 4.34 2.72 -12.77
N ILE A 263 4.62 3.39 -11.65
CA ILE A 263 5.99 3.51 -11.14
C ILE A 263 6.56 2.11 -10.80
N GLY A 264 5.75 1.24 -10.19
CA GLY A 264 6.14 -0.14 -9.87
C GLY A 264 6.51 -0.97 -11.10
N ILE A 265 5.79 -0.82 -12.22
CA ILE A 265 6.11 -1.49 -13.49
C ILE A 265 7.41 -0.93 -14.08
N ILE A 266 7.56 0.40 -14.12
CA ILE A 266 8.79 1.05 -14.60
C ILE A 266 10.00 0.58 -13.78
N LEU A 267 9.88 0.58 -12.44
CA LEU A 267 10.90 0.08 -11.52
C LEU A 267 11.32 -1.36 -11.82
N PHE A 268 10.34 -2.24 -12.02
CA PHE A 268 10.60 -3.64 -12.34
C PHE A 268 11.37 -3.78 -13.66
N CYS A 269 10.96 -3.05 -14.71
CA CYS A 269 11.65 -3.05 -15.99
C CYS A 269 13.10 -2.57 -15.87
N LEU A 270 13.34 -1.44 -15.20
CA LEU A 270 14.69 -0.90 -14.99
C LEU A 270 15.55 -1.82 -14.11
N GLY A 271 14.98 -2.40 -13.05
CA GLY A 271 15.67 -3.39 -12.22
C GLY A 271 16.06 -4.64 -13.00
N THR A 272 15.19 -5.09 -13.91
CA THR A 272 15.47 -6.23 -14.80
C THR A 272 16.64 -5.93 -15.74
N LEU A 273 16.64 -4.74 -16.37
CA LEU A 273 17.74 -4.26 -17.21
C LEU A 273 19.06 -4.21 -16.42
N GLN A 274 19.03 -3.77 -15.16
CA GLN A 274 20.20 -3.77 -14.29
C GLN A 274 20.77 -5.16 -14.00
N VAL A 275 19.93 -6.18 -13.85
CA VAL A 275 20.41 -7.57 -13.71
C VAL A 275 21.12 -8.02 -14.99
N PHE A 276 20.58 -7.68 -16.16
CA PHE A 276 21.20 -7.98 -17.44
C PHE A 276 22.48 -7.16 -17.70
N ALA A 277 22.68 -6.02 -17.02
CA ALA A 277 23.90 -5.23 -17.13
C ALA A 277 25.16 -6.06 -16.81
N LEU A 278 25.06 -7.09 -15.96
CA LEU A 278 26.17 -7.99 -15.66
C LEU A 278 26.60 -8.83 -16.87
N LEU A 279 25.64 -9.27 -17.71
CA LEU A 279 25.92 -10.09 -18.90
C LEU A 279 26.65 -9.29 -19.99
N VAL A 280 26.33 -8.00 -20.10
CA VAL A 280 26.91 -7.10 -21.11
C VAL A 280 28.09 -6.29 -20.58
N ARG A 281 28.59 -6.62 -19.38
CA ARG A 281 29.66 -5.90 -18.69
C ARG A 281 31.00 -6.04 -19.42
N PRO A 282 31.55 -4.98 -20.05
CA PRO A 282 32.81 -5.06 -20.80
C PRO A 282 34.02 -5.25 -19.87
N LYS A 283 35.13 -5.78 -20.40
CA LYS A 283 36.42 -5.84 -19.69
C LYS A 283 36.89 -4.43 -19.28
N PRO A 284 37.64 -4.29 -18.18
CA PRO A 284 38.02 -2.98 -17.63
C PRO A 284 38.73 -2.03 -18.61
N ASP A 285 39.49 -2.58 -19.54
CA ASP A 285 40.29 -1.91 -20.57
C ASP A 285 39.52 -1.64 -21.88
N HIS A 286 38.29 -2.11 -22.01
CA HIS A 286 37.51 -1.96 -23.25
C HIS A 286 36.89 -0.57 -23.37
N LYS A 287 36.94 0.07 -24.56
CA LYS A 287 36.34 1.39 -24.83
C LYS A 287 34.86 1.57 -24.42
N TYR A 288 34.04 0.52 -24.51
CA TYR A 288 32.62 0.55 -24.13
C TYR A 288 32.38 0.51 -22.63
N ARG A 289 33.42 0.23 -21.82
CA ARG A 289 33.35 0.23 -20.36
C ARG A 289 32.85 1.55 -19.80
N VAL A 290 33.22 2.68 -20.41
CA VAL A 290 32.80 4.02 -19.97
C VAL A 290 31.30 4.21 -20.15
N TYR A 291 30.76 3.91 -21.34
CA TYR A 291 29.32 4.01 -21.63
C TYR A 291 28.51 3.06 -20.74
N TRP A 292 29.00 1.82 -20.55
CA TRP A 292 28.37 0.87 -19.64
C TRP A 292 28.32 1.40 -18.21
N ASN A 293 29.39 2.03 -17.70
CA ASN A 293 29.38 2.63 -16.36
C ASN A 293 28.37 3.77 -16.27
N ILE A 294 28.28 4.66 -17.26
CA ILE A 294 27.31 5.78 -17.27
C ILE A 294 25.89 5.24 -17.21
N TYR A 295 25.56 4.33 -18.12
CA TYR A 295 24.27 3.64 -18.18
C TYR A 295 23.92 2.97 -16.84
N HIS A 296 24.82 2.11 -16.34
CA HIS A 296 24.62 1.36 -15.10
C HIS A 296 24.45 2.28 -13.88
N HIS A 297 25.18 3.39 -13.80
CA HIS A 297 25.03 4.33 -12.69
C HIS A 297 23.74 5.15 -12.79
N LEU A 298 23.42 5.70 -13.96
CA LEU A 298 22.23 6.53 -14.16
C LEU A 298 20.95 5.73 -13.91
N GLU A 299 20.86 4.53 -14.48
CA GLU A 299 19.74 3.64 -14.24
C GLU A 299 19.66 3.21 -12.76
N GLY A 300 20.81 2.93 -12.14
CA GLY A 300 20.87 2.50 -10.74
C GLY A 300 20.35 3.55 -9.77
N TYR A 301 20.76 4.81 -9.94
CA TYR A 301 20.23 5.91 -9.13
C TYR A 301 18.74 6.16 -9.40
N THR A 302 18.31 6.01 -10.66
CA THR A 302 16.89 6.13 -11.01
C THR A 302 16.05 5.08 -10.28
N VAL A 303 16.49 3.81 -10.27
CA VAL A 303 15.82 2.73 -9.54
C VAL A 303 15.74 3.04 -8.04
N VAL A 304 16.83 3.52 -7.42
CA VAL A 304 16.82 3.87 -5.98
C VAL A 304 15.82 4.99 -5.68
N ILE A 305 15.82 6.07 -6.47
CA ILE A 305 14.91 7.22 -6.27
C ILE A 305 13.45 6.79 -6.45
N LEU A 306 13.14 6.11 -7.55
CA LEU A 306 11.79 5.64 -7.83
C LEU A 306 11.31 4.65 -6.76
N SER A 307 12.19 3.80 -6.21
CA SER A 307 11.85 2.84 -5.16
C SER A 307 11.37 3.56 -3.90
N VAL A 308 12.09 4.60 -3.46
CA VAL A 308 11.69 5.40 -2.30
C VAL A 308 10.34 6.07 -2.51
N ILE A 309 10.14 6.71 -3.67
CA ILE A 309 8.87 7.36 -4.03
C ILE A 309 7.73 6.34 -4.03
N ASN A 310 7.94 5.18 -4.64
CA ASN A 310 6.90 4.18 -4.80
C ASN A 310 6.51 3.53 -3.47
N ILE A 311 7.46 3.37 -2.54
CA ILE A 311 7.19 2.88 -1.19
C ILE A 311 6.35 3.88 -0.41
N PHE A 312 6.64 5.19 -0.48
CA PHE A 312 5.79 6.19 0.16
C PHE A 312 4.37 6.18 -0.40
N LYS A 313 4.21 6.08 -1.73
CA LYS A 313 2.88 5.88 -2.34
C LYS A 313 2.20 4.61 -1.82
N GLY A 314 2.92 3.51 -1.71
CA GLY A 314 2.38 2.26 -1.16
C GLY A 314 1.94 2.37 0.29
N LEU A 315 2.70 3.11 1.12
CA LEU A 315 2.33 3.40 2.51
C LEU A 315 1.11 4.32 2.61
N ASP A 316 0.99 5.31 1.72
CA ASP A 316 -0.18 6.19 1.67
C ASP A 316 -1.44 5.45 1.20
N ILE A 317 -1.29 4.42 0.36
CA ILE A 317 -2.39 3.53 -0.05
C ILE A 317 -2.80 2.57 1.08
N LEU A 318 -1.82 1.98 1.77
CA LEU A 318 -2.06 1.00 2.82
C LEU A 318 -2.59 1.64 4.11
N GLU A 319 -2.32 2.93 4.31
CA GLU A 319 -2.64 3.70 5.52
C GLU A 319 -2.32 2.94 6.84
N PRO A 320 -1.10 2.40 6.99
CA PRO A 320 -0.75 1.65 8.19
C PRO A 320 -0.60 2.59 9.39
N GLU A 321 -0.51 2.02 10.59
CA GLU A 321 -0.15 2.81 11.78
C GLU A 321 1.09 3.68 11.54
N LYS A 322 1.04 4.94 11.99
CA LYS A 322 2.07 5.97 11.75
C LYS A 322 3.51 5.49 12.03
N LYS A 323 3.68 4.56 12.98
CA LYS A 323 4.98 3.94 13.32
C LYS A 323 5.68 3.30 12.12
N TRP A 324 4.95 2.71 11.17
CA TRP A 324 5.52 2.06 9.99
C TRP A 324 6.09 3.08 8.99
N LYS A 325 5.35 4.15 8.72
CA LYS A 325 5.83 5.27 7.88
C LYS A 325 7.04 5.94 8.53
N ASN A 326 6.99 6.18 9.85
CA ASN A 326 8.11 6.76 10.61
C ASN A 326 9.35 5.85 10.61
N ALA A 327 9.17 4.54 10.76
CA ALA A 327 10.28 3.59 10.71
C ALA A 327 10.98 3.63 9.34
N TYR A 328 10.22 3.62 8.25
CA TYR A 328 10.79 3.71 6.90
C TYR A 328 11.53 5.04 6.66
N ILE A 329 10.97 6.17 7.13
CA ILE A 329 11.66 7.46 7.11
C ILE A 329 13.01 7.37 7.85
N GLY A 330 13.02 6.77 9.04
CA GLY A 330 14.25 6.55 9.82
C GLY A 330 15.30 5.75 9.04
N VAL A 331 14.89 4.70 8.32
CA VAL A 331 15.80 3.90 7.49
C VAL A 331 16.37 4.72 6.32
N VAL A 332 15.55 5.49 5.62
CA VAL A 332 16.00 6.36 4.52
C VAL A 332 17.02 7.39 5.03
N ILE A 333 16.74 8.02 6.18
CA ILE A 333 17.68 8.96 6.82
C ILE A 333 18.99 8.26 7.17
N ALA A 334 18.92 7.07 7.79
CA ALA A 334 20.12 6.31 8.17
C ALA A 334 20.99 5.95 6.96
N LEU A 335 20.39 5.52 5.85
CA LEU A 335 21.10 5.23 4.59
C LEU A 335 21.72 6.49 3.99
N ALA A 336 20.99 7.61 3.97
CA ALA A 336 21.49 8.89 3.47
C ALA A 336 22.66 9.42 4.30
N CYS A 337 22.53 9.43 5.64
CA CYS A 337 23.59 9.83 6.56
C CYS A 337 24.82 8.92 6.42
N SER A 338 24.63 7.60 6.32
CA SER A 338 25.72 6.65 6.08
C SER A 338 26.44 6.98 4.77
N GLY A 339 25.70 7.29 3.71
CA GLY A 339 26.26 7.74 2.44
C GLY A 339 27.10 9.01 2.59
N VAL A 340 26.58 10.04 3.26
CA VAL A 340 27.30 11.31 3.47
C VAL A 340 28.59 11.11 4.26
N VAL A 341 28.55 10.33 5.34
CA VAL A 341 29.73 10.03 6.16
C VAL A 341 30.78 9.25 5.36
N LEU A 342 30.35 8.23 4.63
CA LEU A 342 31.26 7.42 3.81
C LEU A 342 31.85 8.24 2.66
N GLU A 343 31.09 9.15 2.04
CA GLU A 343 31.58 10.07 1.01
C GLU A 343 32.67 10.99 1.58
N ALA A 344 32.44 11.63 2.73
CA ALA A 344 33.46 12.47 3.37
C ALA A 344 34.73 11.67 3.70
N TYR A 345 34.58 10.45 4.21
CA TYR A 345 35.71 9.60 4.58
C TYR A 345 36.50 9.10 3.36
N THR A 346 35.84 8.64 2.30
CA THR A 346 36.53 8.16 1.10
C THR A 346 37.25 9.30 0.37
N TRP A 347 36.66 10.51 0.31
CA TRP A 347 37.35 11.69 -0.22
C TRP A 347 38.59 12.03 0.59
N PHE A 348 38.51 12.01 1.93
CA PHE A 348 39.67 12.20 2.79
C PHE A 348 40.79 11.19 2.49
N LEU A 349 40.46 9.90 2.35
CA LEU A 349 41.42 8.86 2.00
C LEU A 349 42.05 9.07 0.61
N VAL A 350 41.25 9.43 -0.39
CA VAL A 350 41.72 9.70 -1.76
C VAL A 350 42.67 10.90 -1.78
N LEU A 351 42.32 11.98 -1.08
CA LEU A 351 43.17 13.17 -0.96
C LEU A 351 44.49 12.85 -0.25
N ARG A 352 44.47 12.09 0.85
CA ARG A 352 45.70 11.67 1.54
C ARG A 352 46.60 10.81 0.66
N ARG A 353 46.05 9.85 -0.09
CA ARG A 353 46.84 9.03 -1.03
C ARG A 353 47.50 9.90 -2.10
N LYS A 354 46.75 10.83 -2.69
CA LYS A 354 47.28 11.77 -3.69
C LYS A 354 48.43 12.62 -3.13
N ILE A 355 48.30 13.13 -1.90
CA ILE A 355 49.37 13.89 -1.22
C ILE A 355 50.62 13.02 -1.02
N SER A 356 50.45 11.79 -0.53
CA SER A 356 51.57 10.86 -0.32
C SER A 356 52.29 10.50 -1.62
N GLU A 357 51.56 10.26 -2.71
CA GLU A 357 52.12 9.97 -4.03
C GLU A 357 52.87 11.18 -4.61
N SER A 358 52.34 12.39 -4.44
CA SER A 358 53.02 13.63 -4.84
C SER A 358 54.31 13.87 -4.04
N ALA A 359 54.31 13.61 -2.73
CA ALA A 359 55.49 13.73 -1.89
C ALA A 359 56.60 12.74 -2.28
N GLY A 360 56.24 11.48 -2.57
CA GLY A 360 57.20 10.46 -3.05
C GLY A 360 57.82 10.80 -4.41
N LYS A 361 57.06 11.42 -5.32
CA LYS A 361 57.58 11.89 -6.62
C LYS A 361 58.57 13.05 -6.49
N MET A 362 58.36 13.98 -5.54
CA MET A 362 59.31 15.08 -5.28
C MET A 362 60.64 14.59 -4.69
N SER A 363 60.61 13.57 -3.83
CA SER A 363 61.83 12.97 -3.25
C SER A 363 62.75 12.33 -4.29
N HIS A 364 62.20 11.76 -5.38
CA HIS A 364 63.00 11.14 -6.44
C HIS A 364 63.60 12.14 -7.44
N GLY A 365 63.05 13.36 -7.53
CA GLY A 365 63.56 14.42 -8.42
C GLY A 365 64.79 15.17 -7.90
N ILE A 366 65.02 15.16 -6.58
CA ILE A 366 66.12 15.90 -5.93
C ILE A 366 67.48 15.16 -6.05
N ASN A 367 67.48 13.85 -6.31
CA ASN A 367 68.72 13.06 -6.42
C ASN A 367 69.27 12.94 -7.85
N GLY A 368 68.71 13.66 -8.83
CA GLY A 368 69.04 13.53 -10.25
C GLY A 368 69.86 14.66 -10.88
N ALA A 369 70.34 15.63 -10.10
CA ALA A 369 71.01 16.82 -10.64
C ALA A 369 72.40 17.05 -10.01
N HIS A 370 73.36 16.19 -10.32
CA HIS A 370 74.78 16.58 -10.35
C HIS A 370 75.61 15.58 -11.16
N GLY A 371 76.12 16.04 -12.31
CA GLY A 371 77.01 15.27 -13.17
C GLY A 371 77.26 15.97 -14.50
N ASN A 372 77.80 17.19 -14.44
CA ASN A 372 78.32 17.89 -15.63
C ASN A 372 79.54 17.12 -16.16
N GLY A 373 79.58 16.94 -17.48
CA GLY A 373 80.56 16.10 -18.17
C GLY A 373 81.97 16.67 -18.26
N VAL A 374 82.91 15.79 -18.61
CA VAL A 374 84.17 16.12 -19.27
C VAL A 374 84.46 15.04 -20.31
N ASN A 375 84.68 15.49 -21.55
CA ASN A 375 85.14 14.72 -22.71
C ASN A 375 86.50 14.04 -22.45
N ALA A 376 86.68 12.82 -22.97
CA ALA A 376 87.99 12.32 -23.35
C ALA A 376 87.87 11.39 -24.58
N HIS A 377 88.39 11.89 -25.70
CA HIS A 377 88.79 11.11 -26.88
C HIS A 377 90.02 10.25 -26.56
N THR A 378 90.05 9.01 -27.06
CA THR A 378 91.18 8.24 -27.69
C THR A 378 90.79 6.74 -27.67
N ALA A 379 90.54 6.06 -28.79
CA ALA A 379 91.46 5.51 -29.81
C ALA A 379 92.07 4.12 -29.48
N ASN A 380 91.73 3.14 -30.34
CA ASN A 380 92.38 1.84 -30.64
C ASN A 380 92.50 0.81 -29.50
N CYS A 381 92.31 -0.50 -29.66
CA CYS A 381 92.43 -1.42 -30.80
C CYS A 381 91.39 -2.54 -30.66
#